data_AF-A0A419JEI7-F1
#
_entry.id   AF-A0A419JEI7-F1
#
_cell.length_a   1.000
_cell.length_b   1.000
_cell.length_c   1.000
_cell.angle_alpha   90.00
_cell.angle_beta   90.00
_cell.angle_gamma   90.00
#
_symmetry.space_group_name_H-M   'P 1'
#
loop_
_entity.id
_entity.type
_entity.pdbx_description
1 polymer ?
#
loop_
_entity_poly.entity_id
_entity_poly.type
_entity_poly.pdbx_seq_one_letter_code
_entity_poly.pdbx_strand_id
1 'polypeptide(L)'
;MKIPGLERGMMELGLAGSLAMLLQFSIVAGSLNFDVVMDKAISTGIIALMFILSGMAMFHPYNACLGPDERRPRTLMVSVEISGLLCAILGIILVVTAGSMWEVADGVSLVIFGALVWLVFYIKFVKAAMREAYSVVGTGLIKTIE
;
A
#
# COMPACT_ATOMS: atom_id res chain seq x y z
N MET A 1 -6.45 -22.53 -16.60
CA MET A 1 -7.78 -22.55 -15.93
C MET A 1 -8.60 -21.42 -16.55
N LYS A 2 -9.76 -21.70 -17.16
CA LYS A 2 -10.58 -20.70 -17.89
C LYS A 2 -11.80 -20.26 -17.08
N ILE A 3 -11.58 -19.79 -15.86
CA ILE A 3 -12.67 -19.21 -15.05
C ILE A 3 -12.67 -17.70 -15.35
N PRO A 4 -13.69 -17.14 -16.03
CA PRO A 4 -13.65 -15.76 -16.51
C PRO A 4 -13.38 -14.72 -15.42
N GLY A 5 -13.91 -14.94 -14.20
CA GLY A 5 -13.67 -14.07 -13.05
C GLY A 5 -12.22 -14.12 -12.55
N LEU A 6 -11.58 -15.28 -12.59
CA LEU A 6 -10.19 -15.44 -12.17
C LEU A 6 -9.23 -14.81 -13.20
N GLU A 7 -9.49 -15.00 -14.49
CA GLU A 7 -8.70 -14.39 -15.56
C GLU A 7 -8.74 -12.85 -15.47
N ARG A 8 -9.93 -12.29 -15.26
CA ARG A 8 -10.09 -10.84 -15.05
C ARG A 8 -9.38 -10.36 -13.78
N GLY A 9 -9.55 -11.06 -12.65
CA GLY A 9 -8.92 -10.66 -11.39
C GLY A 9 -7.38 -10.69 -11.47
N MET A 10 -6.81 -11.68 -12.14
CA MET A 10 -5.35 -11.75 -12.37
C MET A 10 -4.86 -10.61 -13.28
N MET A 11 -5.63 -10.24 -14.30
CA MET A 11 -5.32 -9.10 -15.17
C MET A 11 -5.37 -7.77 -14.40
N GLU A 12 -6.41 -7.54 -13.60
CA GLU A 12 -6.56 -6.32 -12.79
C GLU A 12 -5.43 -6.22 -11.74
N LEU A 13 -5.04 -7.33 -11.12
CA LEU A 13 -3.92 -7.38 -10.19
C LEU A 13 -2.57 -7.06 -10.88
N GLY A 14 -2.34 -7.61 -12.07
CA GLY A 14 -1.13 -7.33 -12.85
C GLY A 14 -1.02 -5.85 -13.26
N LEU A 15 -2.14 -5.23 -13.64
CA LEU A 15 -2.21 -3.80 -13.93
C LEU A 15 -1.94 -2.95 -12.68
N ALA A 16 -2.55 -3.30 -11.54
CA ALA A 16 -2.34 -2.60 -10.28
C ALA A 16 -0.88 -2.66 -9.81
N GLY A 17 -0.25 -3.84 -9.88
CA GLY A 17 1.16 -4.02 -9.54
C GLY A 17 2.10 -3.22 -10.45
N SER A 18 1.82 -3.21 -11.76
CA SER A 18 2.60 -2.42 -12.73
C SER A 18 2.50 -0.92 -12.44
N LEU A 19 1.30 -0.43 -12.16
CA LEU A 19 1.06 0.98 -11.81
C LEU A 19 1.76 1.35 -10.49
N ALA A 20 1.69 0.47 -9.49
CA ALA A 20 2.38 0.67 -8.21
C ALA A 20 3.90 0.79 -8.40
N MET A 21 4.51 -0.06 -9.25
CA MET A 21 5.94 0.04 -9.55
C MET A 21 6.30 1.32 -10.28
N LEU A 22 5.51 1.74 -11.28
CA LEU A 22 5.74 3.00 -12.00
C LEU A 22 5.70 4.22 -11.07
N LEU A 23 4.73 4.28 -10.15
CA LEU A 23 4.65 5.35 -9.17
C LEU A 23 5.88 5.37 -8.26
N GLN A 24 6.34 4.21 -7.81
CA GLN A 24 7.51 4.13 -6.95
C GLN A 24 8.81 4.50 -7.69
N PHE A 25 8.95 4.14 -8.97
CA PHE A 25 10.07 4.61 -9.79
C PHE A 25 10.03 6.14 -9.93
N SER A 26 8.85 6.72 -10.14
CA SER A 26 8.70 8.17 -10.16
C SER A 26 9.07 8.82 -8.84
N ILE A 27 8.79 8.19 -7.70
CA ILE A 27 9.15 8.70 -6.36
C ILE A 27 10.67 8.63 -6.16
N VAL A 28 11.29 7.48 -6.41
CA VAL A 28 12.72 7.25 -6.10
C VAL A 28 13.65 7.93 -7.11
N ALA A 29 13.31 7.87 -8.40
CA ALA A 29 14.17 8.40 -9.46
C ALA A 29 13.81 9.82 -9.89
N GLY A 30 12.64 10.34 -9.48
CA GLY A 30 12.12 11.65 -9.94
C GLY A 30 11.80 11.69 -11.44
N SER A 31 11.89 10.55 -12.14
CA SER A 31 11.74 10.43 -13.59
C SER A 31 11.37 8.98 -13.95
N LEU A 32 10.75 8.82 -15.12
CA LEU A 32 10.50 7.51 -15.73
C LEU A 32 11.48 7.20 -16.88
N ASN A 33 12.49 8.03 -17.08
CA ASN A 33 13.55 7.76 -18.06
C ASN A 33 14.34 6.52 -17.63
N PHE A 34 14.51 5.58 -18.57
CA PHE A 34 15.11 4.27 -18.30
C PHE A 34 16.49 4.36 -17.66
N ASP A 35 17.36 5.22 -18.19
CA ASP A 35 18.74 5.36 -17.70
C ASP A 35 18.78 5.82 -16.24
N VAL A 36 17.89 6.77 -15.87
CA VAL A 36 17.80 7.31 -14.51
C VAL A 36 17.24 6.27 -13.54
N VAL A 37 16.20 5.54 -13.95
CA VAL A 37 15.61 4.46 -13.14
C VAL A 37 16.62 3.33 -12.92
N MET A 38 17.39 2.98 -13.96
CA MET A 38 18.41 1.96 -13.88
C MET A 38 19.50 2.32 -12.86
N ASP A 39 19.99 3.56 -12.92
CA ASP A 39 21.02 4.06 -12.01
C ASP A 39 20.51 4.18 -10.57
N LYS A 40 19.35 4.82 -10.37
CA LYS A 40 18.86 5.21 -9.04
C LYS A 40 18.09 4.12 -8.30
N ALA A 41 17.35 3.26 -8.99
CA ALA A 41 16.46 2.28 -8.34
C ALA A 41 16.89 0.82 -8.54
N ILE A 42 17.39 0.45 -9.72
CA ILE A 42 17.70 -0.95 -10.05
C ILE A 42 19.11 -1.32 -9.60
N SER A 43 20.12 -0.56 -10.05
CA SER A 43 21.53 -0.85 -9.77
C SER A 43 21.89 -0.69 -8.29
N THR A 44 21.17 0.19 -7.58
CA THR A 44 21.27 0.38 -6.12
C THR A 44 20.64 -0.75 -5.31
N GLY A 45 19.87 -1.64 -5.95
CA GLY A 45 19.16 -2.74 -5.28
C GLY A 45 17.85 -2.34 -4.58
N ILE A 46 17.48 -1.05 -4.61
CA ILE A 46 16.26 -0.52 -3.99
C ILE A 46 14.99 -1.15 -4.61
N ILE A 47 15.07 -1.57 -5.89
CA ILE A 47 14.00 -2.29 -6.58
C ILE A 47 13.50 -3.52 -5.82
N ALA A 48 14.37 -4.24 -5.11
CA ALA A 48 13.96 -5.42 -4.32
C ALA A 48 13.03 -5.02 -3.18
N LEU A 49 13.33 -3.90 -2.50
CA LEU A 49 12.48 -3.35 -1.46
C LEU A 49 11.16 -2.82 -2.03
N MET A 50 11.21 -2.08 -3.14
CA MET A 50 10.01 -1.59 -3.85
C MET A 50 9.07 -2.74 -4.24
N PHE A 51 9.63 -3.86 -4.71
CA PHE A 51 8.85 -5.05 -5.06
C PHE A 51 8.14 -5.64 -3.83
N ILE A 52 8.84 -5.79 -2.70
CA ILE A 52 8.26 -6.29 -1.45
C ILE A 52 7.18 -5.33 -0.94
N LEU A 53 7.42 -4.02 -0.94
CA LEU A 53 6.46 -3.01 -0.52
C LEU A 53 5.19 -3.03 -1.37
N SER A 54 5.34 -3.22 -2.69
CA SER A 54 4.20 -3.39 -3.61
C SER A 54 3.38 -4.62 -3.27
N GLY A 55 4.05 -5.75 -3.02
CA GLY A 55 3.39 -6.98 -2.59
C GLY A 55 2.64 -6.80 -1.27
N MET A 56 3.27 -6.14 -0.29
CA MET A 56 2.63 -5.84 1.00
C MET A 56 1.41 -4.94 0.86
N ALA A 57 1.49 -3.88 0.04
CA ALA A 57 0.36 -2.99 -0.23
C ALA A 57 -0.84 -3.71 -0.85
N MET A 58 -0.58 -4.74 -1.67
CA MET A 58 -1.64 -5.55 -2.28
C MET A 58 -2.16 -6.65 -1.36
N PHE A 59 -1.31 -7.36 -0.63
CA PHE A 59 -1.70 -8.56 0.14
C PHE A 59 -2.17 -8.27 1.57
N HIS A 60 -1.62 -7.23 2.22
CA HIS A 60 -1.96 -6.95 3.61
C HIS A 60 -3.44 -6.54 3.82
N PRO A 61 -4.11 -5.79 2.93
CA PRO A 61 -5.54 -5.50 3.08
C PRO A 61 -6.39 -6.76 3.14
N TYR A 62 -6.04 -7.76 2.31
CA TYR A 62 -6.71 -9.05 2.34
C TYR A 62 -6.36 -9.81 3.61
N ASN A 63 -5.08 -9.94 3.97
CA ASN A 63 -4.68 -10.69 5.16
C ASN A 63 -5.24 -10.10 6.46
N ALA A 64 -5.34 -8.77 6.57
CA ALA A 64 -5.89 -8.09 7.74
C ALA A 64 -7.42 -8.08 7.79
N CYS A 65 -8.09 -8.27 6.65
CA CYS A 65 -9.56 -8.23 6.56
C CYS A 65 -10.21 -9.60 6.27
N LEU A 66 -9.43 -10.66 5.97
CA LEU A 66 -9.91 -12.02 5.71
C LEU A 66 -10.41 -12.66 7.00
N GLY A 67 -11.69 -12.45 7.27
CA GLY A 67 -12.47 -13.19 8.25
C GLY A 67 -13.91 -13.34 7.76
N PRO A 68 -14.77 -14.05 8.51
CA PRO A 68 -16.19 -14.24 8.17
C PRO A 68 -17.01 -12.94 7.97
N ASP A 69 -16.44 -11.78 8.30
CA ASP A 69 -17.05 -10.44 8.17
C ASP A 69 -16.17 -9.49 7.34
N GLU A 70 -15.60 -9.95 6.22
CA GLU A 70 -14.89 -9.07 5.27
C GLU A 70 -15.87 -8.03 4.71
N ARG A 71 -15.51 -6.76 4.87
CA ARG A 71 -16.28 -5.64 4.34
C ARG A 71 -15.38 -4.78 3.49
N ARG A 72 -15.80 -4.56 2.24
CA ARG A 72 -15.07 -3.77 1.24
C ARG A 72 -14.58 -2.40 1.77
N PRO A 73 -15.36 -1.61 2.55
CA PRO A 73 -14.87 -0.36 3.09
C PRO A 73 -13.67 -0.52 4.03
N ARG A 74 -13.65 -1.58 4.84
CA ARG A 74 -12.55 -1.86 5.78
C ARG A 74 -11.29 -2.27 5.00
N THR A 75 -11.44 -3.14 4.02
CA THR A 75 -10.36 -3.55 3.10
C THR A 75 -9.76 -2.34 2.39
N LEU A 76 -10.58 -1.44 1.86
CA LEU A 76 -10.11 -0.20 1.22
C LEU A 76 -9.41 0.76 2.19
N MET A 77 -9.86 0.86 3.45
CA MET A 77 -9.20 1.69 4.46
C MET A 77 -7.78 1.18 4.75
N VAL A 78 -7.60 -0.14 4.85
CA VAL A 78 -6.27 -0.75 5.05
C VAL A 78 -5.38 -0.53 3.82
N SER A 79 -5.93 -0.61 2.60
CA SER A 79 -5.15 -0.30 1.39
C SER A 79 -4.59 1.12 1.40
N VAL A 80 -5.36 2.11 1.87
CA VAL A 80 -4.88 3.49 2.00
C VAL A 80 -3.89 3.65 3.15
N GLU A 81 -4.09 2.94 4.27
CA GLU A 81 -3.17 2.93 5.41
C GLU A 81 -1.77 2.43 5.01
N ILE A 82 -1.67 1.27 4.35
CA ILE A 82 -0.37 0.73 3.89
C ILE A 82 0.24 1.63 2.83
N SER A 83 -0.57 2.25 1.95
CA SER A 83 -0.05 3.20 0.96
C SER A 83 0.62 4.41 1.64
N GLY A 84 0.07 4.88 2.76
CA GLY A 84 0.70 5.90 3.61
C GLY A 84 2.03 5.42 4.20
N LEU A 85 2.07 4.18 4.72
CA LEU A 85 3.30 3.57 5.24
C LEU A 85 4.38 3.42 4.15
N LEU A 86 3.99 3.01 2.94
CA LEU A 86 4.87 2.87 1.78
C LEU A 86 5.47 4.24 1.40
N CYS A 87 4.66 5.29 1.34
CA CYS A 87 5.15 6.66 1.13
C CYS A 87 6.14 7.08 2.21
N ALA A 88 5.89 6.74 3.48
CA ALA A 88 6.82 7.05 4.56
C ALA A 88 8.16 6.33 4.42
N ILE A 89 8.14 5.03 4.08
CA ILE A 89 9.36 4.25 3.87
C ILE A 89 10.15 4.78 2.66
N LEU A 90 9.49 5.06 1.53
CA LEU A 90 10.16 5.61 0.36
C LEU A 90 10.69 7.03 0.60
N GLY A 91 10.01 7.84 1.41
CA GLY A 91 10.51 9.14 1.83
C GLY A 91 11.80 9.04 2.64
N ILE A 92 11.92 8.04 3.52
CA ILE A 92 13.16 7.76 4.26
C ILE A 92 14.28 7.37 3.29
N ILE A 93 13.99 6.52 2.30
CA ILE A 93 14.97 6.12 1.28
C ILE A 93 15.46 7.35 0.51
N LEU A 94 14.55 8.22 0.06
CA LEU A 94 14.89 9.47 -0.62
C LEU A 94 15.85 10.33 0.21
N VAL A 95 15.58 10.50 1.51
CA VAL A 95 16.47 11.25 2.42
C VAL A 95 17.85 10.62 2.51
N VAL A 96 17.94 9.29 2.59
CA VAL A 96 19.22 8.56 2.72
C VAL A 96 20.02 8.57 1.41
N THR A 97 19.35 8.56 0.26
CA THR A 97 19.97 8.55 -1.07
C THR A 97 20.11 9.92 -1.70
N ALA A 98 19.73 10.98 -0.99
CA ALA A 98 19.72 12.34 -1.51
C ALA A 98 21.14 12.83 -1.85
N GLY A 99 21.31 13.35 -3.06
CA GLY A 99 22.51 14.04 -3.50
C GLY A 99 22.44 15.55 -3.31
N SER A 100 21.26 16.10 -2.98
CA SER A 100 21.04 17.53 -2.81
C SER A 100 20.10 17.86 -1.64
N MET A 101 20.19 19.09 -1.12
CA MET A 101 19.32 19.57 -0.04
C MET A 101 17.83 19.61 -0.46
N TRP A 102 17.55 19.81 -1.74
CA TRP A 102 16.19 19.79 -2.26
C TRP A 102 15.56 18.39 -2.21
N GLU A 103 16.33 17.36 -2.58
CA GLU A 103 15.88 15.96 -2.49
C GLU A 103 15.62 15.53 -1.04
N VAL A 104 16.40 16.05 -0.08
CA VAL A 104 16.13 15.83 1.35
C VAL A 104 14.81 16.45 1.76
N ALA A 105 14.52 17.68 1.32
CA ALA A 105 13.25 18.34 1.63
C ALA A 105 12.05 17.57 1.05
N ASP A 106 12.17 17.09 -0.18
CA ASP A 106 11.15 16.26 -0.84
C ASP A 106 10.92 14.96 -0.06
N GLY A 107 11.99 14.25 0.30
CA GLY A 107 11.92 13.04 1.10
C GLY A 107 11.25 13.26 2.46
N VAL A 108 11.65 14.31 3.20
CA VAL A 108 11.04 14.67 4.50
C VAL A 108 9.55 15.00 4.34
N SER A 109 9.18 15.75 3.30
CA SER A 109 7.78 16.09 3.03
C SER A 109 6.93 14.83 2.78
N LEU A 110 7.48 13.85 2.04
CA LEU A 110 6.82 12.59 1.74
C LEU A 110 6.67 11.72 3.00
N VAL A 111 7.67 11.71 3.89
CA VAL A 111 7.58 11.05 5.19
C VAL A 111 6.43 11.61 6.02
N ILE A 112 6.36 12.93 6.15
CA ILE A 112 5.31 13.60 6.93
C ILE A 112 3.93 13.30 6.35
N PHE A 113 3.79 13.39 5.03
CA PHE A 113 2.55 13.06 4.33
C PHE A 113 2.15 11.60 4.55
N GLY A 114 3.07 10.67 4.33
CA GLY A 114 2.84 9.24 4.51
C GLY A 114 2.43 8.88 5.94
N ALA A 115 3.13 9.43 6.94
CA ALA A 115 2.81 9.22 8.35
C ALA A 115 1.43 9.77 8.74
N LEU A 116 1.03 10.93 8.19
CA LEU A 116 -0.30 11.51 8.44
C LEU A 116 -1.40 10.62 7.84
N VAL A 117 -1.25 10.20 6.58
CA VAL A 117 -2.20 9.30 5.91
C VAL A 117 -2.31 7.99 6.68
N TRP A 118 -1.18 7.39 7.02
CA TRP A 118 -1.10 6.16 7.81
C TRP A 118 -1.86 6.29 9.12
N LEU A 119 -1.56 7.31 9.94
CA LEU A 119 -2.17 7.50 11.24
C LEU A 119 -3.69 7.69 11.15
N VAL A 120 -4.16 8.52 10.21
CA VAL A 120 -5.60 8.80 10.04
C VAL A 120 -6.36 7.54 9.64
N PHE A 121 -5.84 6.77 8.68
CA PHE A 121 -6.52 5.58 8.19
C PHE A 121 -6.39 4.39 9.15
N TYR A 122 -5.29 4.28 9.88
CA TYR A 122 -5.12 3.30 10.95
C TYR A 122 -6.16 3.52 12.06
N ILE A 123 -6.34 4.75 12.53
CA ILE A 123 -7.38 5.08 13.54
C ILE A 123 -8.77 4.76 13.01
N LYS A 124 -9.07 5.07 11.74
CA LYS A 124 -10.36 4.75 11.11
C LYS A 124 -10.58 3.24 11.02
N PHE A 125 -9.56 2.49 10.62
CA PHE A 125 -9.60 1.04 10.55
C PHE A 125 -9.87 0.41 11.92
N VAL A 126 -9.14 0.81 12.97
CA VAL A 126 -9.35 0.32 14.33
C VAL A 126 -10.76 0.65 14.83
N LYS A 127 -11.26 1.87 14.60
CA LYS A 127 -12.63 2.26 14.98
C LYS A 127 -13.69 1.43 14.23
N ALA A 128 -13.48 1.14 12.95
CA ALA A 128 -14.38 0.30 12.16
C ALA A 128 -14.39 -1.14 12.70
N ALA A 129 -13.21 -1.72 12.95
CA ALA A 129 -13.06 -3.05 13.52
C ALA A 129 -13.73 -3.18 14.89
N MET A 130 -13.53 -2.21 15.79
CA MET A 130 -14.14 -2.22 17.13
C MET A 130 -15.67 -2.08 17.08
N ARG A 131 -16.20 -1.29 16.16
CA ARG A 131 -17.66 -1.15 15.97
C ARG A 131 -18.29 -2.46 15.49
N GLU A 132 -17.60 -3.17 14.61
CA GLU A 132 -18.08 -4.43 14.05
C GLU A 132 -17.96 -5.57 15.06
N ALA A 133 -16.89 -5.60 15.86
CA ALA A 133 -16.72 -6.54 16.97
C ALA A 133 -17.79 -6.43 18.05
N TYR A 134 -18.41 -5.26 18.25
CA TYR A 134 -19.55 -5.11 19.18
C TYR A 134 -20.85 -5.72 18.64
N SER A 135 -20.95 -5.94 17.32
CA SER A 135 -22.18 -6.44 16.68
C SER A 135 -22.29 -7.96 16.63
N VAL A 136 -21.24 -8.69 16.99
CA VAL A 136 -21.25 -10.16 16.98
C VAL A 136 -21.88 -10.70 18.26
N VAL A 137 -23.02 -11.38 18.12
CA VAL A 137 -23.52 -12.30 19.14
C VAL A 137 -22.53 -13.47 19.19
N GLY A 138 -22.29 -14.07 20.36
CA GLY A 138 -21.33 -15.17 20.59
C GLY A 138 -21.63 -16.50 19.85
N THR A 139 -22.30 -16.43 18.70
CA THR A 139 -22.65 -17.54 17.81
C THR A 139 -21.68 -17.67 16.63
N GLY A 140 -20.73 -16.74 16.45
CA GLY A 140 -19.80 -16.76 15.33
C GLY A 140 -20.44 -16.41 13.97
N LEU A 141 -21.66 -15.88 13.96
CA LEU A 141 -22.38 -15.43 12.78
C LEU A 141 -22.89 -14.00 12.98
N ILE A 142 -22.84 -13.18 11.92
CA ILE A 142 -23.34 -11.81 11.91
C ILE A 142 -24.87 -11.84 11.82
N LYS A 143 -25.50 -10.93 12.56
CA LYS A 143 -26.96 -10.77 12.72
C LYS A 143 -27.71 -10.23 11.48
N THR A 144 -27.16 -10.36 10.27
CA THR A 144 -27.72 -9.76 9.04
C THR A 144 -28.44 -10.75 8.13
N ILE A 145 -28.77 -11.94 8.62
CA ILE A 145 -29.74 -12.83 7.95
C ILE A 145 -31.04 -12.78 8.78
N GLU A 146 -31.83 -11.74 8.54
CA GLU A 146 -33.29 -11.76 8.68
C GLU A 146 -33.88 -11.56 7.28
#